data_AF-U7NI82-F1
#
_entry.id   AF-U7NI82-F1
#
_cell.length_a   1.000
_cell.length_b   1.000
_cell.length_c   1.000
_cell.angle_alpha   90.00
_cell.angle_beta   90.00
_cell.angle_gamma   90.00
#
_symmetry.space_group_name_H-M   'P 1'
#
loop_
_entity.id
_entity.type
_entity.pdbx_description
1 polymer ?
#
loop_
_entity_poly.entity_id
_entity_poly.type
_entity_poly.pdbx_seq_one_letter_code
_entity_poly.pdbx_strand_id
1 'polypeptide(L)'
;MSWFKMFSAVLVANIVSWVIVTIIGWLVFFVFMDALGDEFERRMSSGPKIEFPQITTPPPPTPQEIQARKERERQLAADRKWREQQAQQKQAAIAGARENCNFWRTQYQKDNDPKSRAYRDMACTRLQSYLRQ
;
A
#
# COMPACT_ATOMS: atom_id res chain seq x y z
N MET A 1 5.25 40.19 -35.31
CA MET A 1 4.74 39.67 -34.02
C MET A 1 5.80 38.73 -33.45
N SER A 2 6.37 39.01 -32.27
CA SER A 2 7.55 38.28 -31.77
C SER A 2 7.25 36.79 -31.56
N TRP A 3 8.14 35.91 -32.04
CA TRP A 3 8.04 34.44 -31.95
C TRP A 3 7.77 33.94 -30.52
N PHE A 4 8.33 34.62 -29.52
CA PHE A 4 8.08 34.36 -28.10
C PHE A 4 6.61 34.58 -27.69
N LYS A 5 5.88 35.51 -28.32
CA LYS A 5 4.45 35.73 -28.06
C LYS A 5 3.60 34.58 -28.60
N MET A 6 3.98 33.98 -29.74
CA MET A 6 3.31 32.79 -30.26
C MET A 6 3.58 31.57 -29.36
N PHE A 7 4.84 31.32 -28.98
CA PHE A 7 5.19 30.20 -28.11
C PHE A 7 4.54 30.31 -26.72
N SER A 8 4.56 31.51 -26.12
CA SER A 8 3.89 31.77 -24.84
C SER A 8 2.38 31.55 -24.94
N ALA A 9 1.73 32.00 -26.02
CA ALA A 9 0.29 31.79 -26.20
C ALA A 9 -0.08 30.30 -26.32
N VAL A 10 0.73 29.50 -27.04
CA VAL A 10 0.50 28.06 -27.17
C VAL A 10 0.70 27.34 -25.84
N LEU A 11 1.74 27.70 -25.07
CA LEU A 11 1.96 27.13 -23.74
C LEU A 11 0.82 27.46 -22.77
N VAL A 12 0.36 28.72 -22.76
CA VAL A 12 -0.75 29.17 -21.91
C VAL A 12 -2.03 28.44 -22.32
N ALA A 13 -2.33 28.31 -23.61
CA ALA A 13 -3.49 27.58 -24.09
C ALA A 13 -3.46 26.10 -23.67
N ASN A 14 -2.29 25.47 -23.69
CA ASN A 14 -2.13 24.08 -23.25
C ASN A 14 -2.37 23.92 -21.74
N ILE A 15 -1.83 24.83 -20.92
CA ILE A 15 -2.05 24.82 -19.47
C ILE A 15 -3.53 25.05 -19.15
N VAL A 16 -4.16 26.03 -19.81
CA VAL A 16 -5.59 26.34 -19.63
C VAL A 16 -6.46 25.15 -20.05
N SER A 17 -6.12 24.48 -21.14
CA SER A 17 -6.80 23.24 -21.56
C SER A 17 -6.75 22.18 -20.47
N TRP A 18 -5.59 21.96 -19.87
CA TRP A 18 -5.42 20.99 -18.78
C TRP A 18 -6.23 21.36 -17.54
N VAL A 19 -6.27 22.65 -17.17
CA VAL A 19 -7.09 23.15 -16.06
C VAL A 19 -8.59 22.95 -16.31
N ILE A 20 -9.06 23.16 -17.54
CA ILE A 20 -10.48 22.91 -17.88
C ILE A 20 -10.80 21.43 -17.74
N VAL A 21 -9.94 20.54 -18.24
CA VAL A 21 -10.12 19.09 -18.13
C VAL A 21 -10.15 18.64 -16.66
N THR A 22 -9.31 19.19 -15.80
CA THR A 22 -9.32 18.84 -14.37
C THR A 22 -10.58 19.36 -13.67
N ILE A 23 -11.05 20.57 -13.98
CA ILE A 23 -12.30 21.10 -13.42
C ILE A 23 -13.50 20.24 -13.85
N ILE A 24 -13.60 19.89 -15.13
CA ILE A 24 -14.69 19.03 -15.63
C ILE A 24 -14.62 17.65 -14.96
N GLY A 25 -13.42 17.05 -14.90
CA GLY A 25 -13.22 15.77 -14.22
C GLY A 25 -13.60 15.81 -12.74
N TRP A 26 -13.28 16.91 -12.05
CA TRP A 26 -13.65 17.11 -10.65
C TRP A 26 -15.16 17.25 -10.46
N LEU A 27 -15.86 17.97 -11.34
CA LEU A 27 -17.33 18.07 -11.29
C LEU A 27 -18.01 16.72 -11.52
N VAL A 28 -17.56 15.93 -12.50
CA VAL A 28 -18.09 14.58 -12.74
C VAL A 28 -17.81 13.66 -11.55
N PHE A 29 -16.60 13.72 -10.99
CA PHE A 29 -16.24 12.96 -9.80
C PHE A 29 -17.10 13.36 -8.59
N PHE A 30 -17.39 14.64 -8.42
CA PHE A 30 -18.25 15.13 -7.33
C PHE A 30 -19.66 14.55 -7.40
N VAL A 31 -20.30 14.61 -8.57
CA VAL A 31 -21.64 14.02 -8.79
C VAL A 31 -21.63 12.50 -8.57
N PHE A 32 -20.60 11.82 -9.05
CA PHE A 32 -20.46 10.36 -8.85
C PHE A 32 -20.27 9.99 -7.37
N MET A 33 -19.44 10.73 -6.64
CA MET A 33 -19.21 10.51 -5.21
C MET A 33 -20.44 10.80 -4.36
N ASP A 34 -21.26 11.79 -4.74
CA ASP A 34 -22.53 12.10 -4.07
C ASP A 34 -23.51 10.90 -4.17
N ALA A 35 -23.67 10.34 -5.37
CA ALA A 35 -24.50 9.15 -5.58
C ALA A 35 -23.98 7.90 -4.84
N LEU A 36 -22.65 7.72 -4.74
CA LEU A 36 -22.06 6.66 -3.93
C LEU A 36 -22.24 6.91 -2.43
N GLY A 37 -22.17 8.16 -2.00
CA GLY A 37 -22.39 8.58 -0.62
C GLY A 37 -23.79 8.24 -0.14
N ASP A 38 -24.80 8.56 -0.94
CA ASP A 38 -26.20 8.25 -0.63
C ASP A 38 -26.46 6.74 -0.47
N GLU A 39 -25.89 5.92 -1.35
CA GLU A 39 -26.02 4.46 -1.27
C GLU A 39 -25.25 3.88 -0.09
N PHE A 40 -24.06 4.41 0.20
CA PHE A 40 -23.25 4.03 1.35
C PHE A 40 -23.92 4.41 2.67
N GLU A 41 -24.50 5.61 2.76
CA GLU A 41 -25.25 6.07 3.92
C GLU A 41 -26.53 5.26 4.12
N ARG A 42 -27.25 4.92 3.04
CA ARG A 42 -28.39 3.99 3.10
C ARG A 42 -27.96 2.63 3.65
N ARG A 43 -26.84 2.08 3.17
CA ARG A 43 -26.33 0.78 3.64
C ARG A 43 -25.90 0.81 5.10
N MET A 44 -25.21 1.86 5.55
CA MET A 44 -24.81 2.00 6.95
C MET A 44 -26.01 2.28 7.87
N SER A 45 -26.95 3.12 7.44
CA SER A 45 -28.17 3.42 8.20
C SER A 45 -29.13 2.22 8.26
N SER A 46 -29.08 1.32 7.28
CA SER A 46 -29.81 0.03 7.29
C SER A 46 -29.14 -1.05 8.14
N GLY A 47 -28.10 -0.71 8.91
CA GLY A 47 -27.55 -1.60 9.93
C GLY A 47 -28.68 -2.04 10.89
N PRO A 48 -28.80 -3.34 11.21
CA PRO A 48 -29.84 -3.82 12.11
C PRO A 48 -29.79 -3.02 13.41
N LYS A 49 -30.93 -2.50 13.85
CA LYS A 49 -31.06 -1.83 15.14
C LYS A 49 -30.74 -2.87 16.22
N ILE A 50 -29.48 -2.89 16.66
CA ILE A 50 -29.03 -3.81 17.71
C ILE A 50 -29.72 -3.35 18.99
N GLU A 51 -30.84 -4.00 19.34
CA GLU A 51 -31.34 -3.98 20.70
C GLU A 51 -30.28 -4.65 21.56
N PHE A 52 -29.48 -3.83 22.24
CA PHE A 52 -28.52 -4.33 23.21
C PHE A 52 -29.30 -5.00 24.34
N PRO A 53 -29.11 -6.30 24.58
CA PRO A 53 -29.67 -6.93 25.77
C PRO A 53 -29.12 -6.21 27.00
N GLN A 54 -29.98 -5.98 28.00
CA GLN A 54 -29.55 -5.33 29.25
C GLN A 54 -28.33 -6.06 29.81
N ILE A 55 -27.27 -5.28 30.05
CA ILE A 55 -25.99 -5.78 30.53
C ILE A 55 -26.19 -6.28 31.96
N THR A 56 -26.43 -7.58 32.12
CA THR A 56 -26.08 -8.28 33.34
C THR A 56 -24.56 -8.24 33.44
N THR A 57 -24.04 -7.45 34.39
CA THR A 57 -22.61 -7.40 34.65
C THR A 57 -22.13 -8.81 34.96
N PRO A 58 -21.18 -9.37 34.16
CA PRO A 58 -20.66 -10.69 34.44
C PRO A 58 -19.99 -10.68 35.82
N PRO A 59 -20.05 -11.80 36.57
CA PRO A 59 -19.40 -11.90 37.86
C PRO A 59 -17.91 -11.55 37.73
N PRO A 60 -17.31 -10.94 38.78
CA PRO A 60 -15.90 -10.56 38.73
C PRO A 60 -15.05 -11.80 38.41
N PRO A 61 -14.11 -11.68 37.45
CA PRO A 61 -13.36 -12.82 36.97
C PRO A 61 -12.57 -13.47 38.10
N THR A 62 -12.59 -14.80 38.11
CA THR A 62 -11.86 -15.57 39.10
C THR A 62 -10.34 -15.38 38.94
N PRO A 63 -9.53 -15.52 40.00
CA PRO A 63 -8.07 -15.38 39.90
C PRO A 63 -7.43 -16.26 38.83
N GLN A 64 -8.01 -17.44 38.55
CA GLN A 64 -7.58 -18.35 37.49
C GLN A 64 -7.87 -17.78 36.09
N GLU A 65 -9.02 -17.14 35.88
CA GLU A 65 -9.36 -16.50 34.60
C GLU A 65 -8.47 -15.28 34.32
N ILE A 66 -8.07 -14.54 35.35
CA ILE A 66 -7.13 -13.42 35.24
C ILE A 66 -5.75 -13.92 34.79
N GLN A 67 -5.27 -15.02 35.37
CA GLN A 67 -4.00 -15.65 34.96
C GLN A 67 -4.07 -16.17 33.52
N ALA A 68 -5.14 -16.88 33.16
CA ALA A 68 -5.36 -17.40 31.81
C ALA A 68 -5.47 -16.29 30.76
N ARG A 69 -6.05 -15.13 31.11
CA ARG A 69 -6.05 -13.93 30.25
C ARG A 69 -4.66 -13.37 30.06
N LYS A 70 -3.90 -13.22 31.14
CA LYS A 70 -2.54 -12.67 31.11
C LYS A 70 -1.59 -13.54 30.29
N GLU A 71 -1.76 -14.86 30.35
CA GLU A 71 -0.98 -15.81 29.56
C GLU A 71 -1.35 -15.75 28.07
N ARG A 72 -2.65 -15.67 27.73
CA ARG A 72 -3.10 -15.41 26.36
C ARG A 72 -2.57 -14.09 25.81
N GLU A 73 -2.58 -13.02 26.60
CA GLU A 73 -2.03 -11.72 26.18
C GLU A 73 -0.52 -11.79 25.91
N ARG A 74 0.23 -12.53 26.73
CA ARG A 74 1.67 -12.77 26.50
C ARG A 74 1.92 -13.54 25.21
N GLN A 75 1.14 -14.59 24.94
CA GLN A 75 1.24 -15.36 23.69
C GLN A 75 0.93 -14.47 22.48
N LEU A 76 -0.17 -13.71 22.53
CA LEU A 76 -0.55 -12.77 21.45
C LEU A 76 0.49 -11.66 21.24
N ALA A 77 1.18 -11.22 22.29
CA ALA A 77 2.27 -10.26 22.19
C ALA A 77 3.53 -10.88 21.57
N ALA A 78 3.86 -12.12 21.93
CA ALA A 78 4.97 -12.86 21.33
C ALA A 78 4.74 -13.12 19.84
N ASP A 79 3.53 -13.55 19.46
CA ASP A 79 3.15 -13.78 18.06
C ASP A 79 3.19 -12.51 17.22
N ARG A 80 2.80 -11.36 17.81
CA ARG A 80 2.92 -10.06 17.14
C ARG A 80 4.37 -9.70 16.87
N LYS A 81 5.24 -9.79 17.88
CA LYS A 81 6.67 -9.53 17.72
C LYS A 81 7.33 -10.45 16.70
N TRP A 82 6.99 -11.74 16.74
CA TRP A 82 7.47 -12.69 15.75
C TRP A 82 7.06 -12.26 14.33
N ARG A 83 5.81 -11.84 14.13
CA ARG A 83 5.30 -11.47 12.79
C ARG A 83 5.97 -10.21 12.27
N GLU A 84 6.21 -9.24 13.15
CA GLU A 84 6.97 -8.04 12.83
C GLU A 84 8.41 -8.37 12.44
N GLN A 85 9.09 -9.23 13.21
CA GLN A 85 10.45 -9.66 12.88
C GLN A 85 10.52 -10.39 11.55
N GLN A 86 9.56 -11.27 11.25
CA GLN A 86 9.50 -11.94 9.96
C GLN A 86 9.24 -10.97 8.80
N ALA A 87 8.35 -9.99 8.98
CA ALA A 87 8.12 -8.96 7.97
C ALA A 87 9.39 -8.15 7.72
N GLN A 88 10.12 -7.77 8.76
CA GLN A 88 11.39 -7.06 8.66
C GLN A 88 12.46 -7.90 7.96
N GLN A 89 12.60 -9.19 8.30
CA GLN A 89 13.55 -10.08 7.64
C GLN A 89 13.24 -10.26 6.15
N LYS A 90 11.96 -10.43 5.80
CA LYS A 90 11.53 -10.50 4.39
C LYS A 90 11.86 -9.22 3.65
N GLN A 91 11.58 -8.05 4.23
CA GLN A 91 11.91 -6.76 3.63
C GLN A 91 13.43 -6.59 3.44
N ALA A 92 14.24 -6.95 4.44
CA ALA A 92 15.69 -6.89 4.35
C ALA A 92 16.23 -7.83 3.26
N ALA A 93 15.67 -9.04 3.13
CA ALA A 93 16.04 -9.97 2.07
C ALA A 93 15.70 -9.43 0.66
N ILE A 94 14.53 -8.80 0.50
CA ILE A 94 14.13 -8.15 -0.76
C ILE A 94 15.06 -6.98 -1.09
N ALA A 95 15.39 -6.15 -0.10
CA ALA A 95 16.30 -5.02 -0.28
C ALA A 95 17.69 -5.48 -0.76
N GLY A 96 18.29 -6.46 -0.08
CA GLY A 96 19.58 -7.04 -0.49
C GLY A 96 19.53 -7.71 -1.87
N ALA A 97 18.45 -8.43 -2.18
CA ALA A 97 18.27 -9.02 -3.51
C ALA A 97 18.14 -7.96 -4.61
N ARG A 98 17.49 -6.82 -4.32
CA ARG A 98 17.35 -5.70 -5.25
C ARG A 98 18.69 -5.02 -5.52
N GLU A 99 19.48 -4.76 -4.48
CA GLU A 99 20.82 -4.21 -4.62
C GLU A 99 21.72 -5.11 -5.47
N ASN A 100 21.70 -6.42 -5.22
CA ASN A 100 22.50 -7.38 -5.98
C ASN A 100 22.09 -7.45 -7.47
N CYS A 101 20.78 -7.49 -7.76
CA CYS A 101 20.29 -7.43 -9.15
C CYS A 101 20.71 -6.12 -9.84
N ASN A 102 20.66 -4.98 -9.15
CA ASN A 102 21.08 -3.69 -9.69
C ASN A 102 22.59 -3.60 -9.92
N PHE A 103 23.39 -4.18 -9.02
CA PHE A 103 24.84 -4.27 -9.18
C PHE A 103 25.21 -5.02 -10.46
N TRP A 104 24.68 -6.23 -10.64
CA TRP A 104 24.98 -7.04 -11.83
C TRP A 104 24.40 -6.46 -13.11
N ARG A 105 23.25 -5.77 -13.04
CA ARG A 105 22.71 -5.03 -14.18
C ARG A 105 23.67 -3.92 -14.62
N THR A 106 24.21 -3.16 -13.67
CA THR A 106 25.19 -2.09 -13.95
C THR A 106 26.50 -2.67 -14.49
N GLN A 107 27.00 -3.77 -13.93
CA GLN A 107 28.21 -4.42 -14.41
C GLN A 107 28.06 -4.95 -15.84
N TYR A 108 26.93 -5.60 -16.14
CA TYR A 108 26.66 -6.05 -17.49
C TYR A 108 26.56 -4.90 -18.49
N GLN A 109 25.98 -3.76 -18.10
CA GLN A 109 25.92 -2.57 -18.97
C GLN A 109 27.30 -1.98 -19.27
N LYS A 110 28.25 -2.08 -18.34
CA LYS A 110 29.63 -1.60 -18.53
C LYS A 110 30.45 -2.55 -19.38
N ASP A 111 30.45 -3.83 -19.03
CA ASP A 111 31.41 -4.78 -19.58
C ASP A 111 30.85 -5.57 -20.78
N ASN A 112 29.52 -5.63 -20.92
CA ASN A 112 28.81 -6.49 -21.88
C ASN A 112 29.26 -7.96 -21.91
N ASP A 113 29.88 -8.43 -20.82
CA ASP A 113 30.44 -9.77 -20.74
C ASP A 113 29.35 -10.86 -20.56
N PRO A 114 29.46 -12.00 -21.26
CA PRO A 114 28.49 -13.11 -21.14
C PRO A 114 28.38 -13.70 -19.73
N LYS A 115 29.44 -13.70 -18.93
CA LYS A 115 29.40 -14.18 -17.54
C LYS A 115 28.61 -13.21 -16.67
N SER A 116 28.82 -11.91 -16.84
CA SER A 116 28.06 -10.86 -16.13
C SER A 116 26.56 -10.92 -16.45
N ARG A 117 26.19 -11.33 -17.67
CA ARG A 117 24.79 -11.59 -18.05
C ARG A 117 24.16 -12.70 -17.20
N ALA A 118 24.85 -13.84 -17.05
CA ALA A 118 24.35 -14.97 -16.28
C ALA A 118 24.14 -14.61 -14.80
N TYR A 119 25.08 -13.88 -14.20
CA TYR A 119 24.96 -13.41 -12.82
C TYR A 119 23.82 -12.41 -12.63
N ARG A 120 23.62 -11.49 -13.58
CA ARG A 120 22.46 -10.59 -13.59
C ARG A 120 21.15 -11.37 -13.61
N ASP A 121 21.04 -12.33 -14.53
CA ASP A 121 19.81 -13.09 -14.72
C ASP A 121 19.50 -13.92 -13.45
N MET A 122 20.51 -14.53 -12.82
CA MET A 122 20.36 -15.25 -11.55
C MET A 122 19.94 -14.31 -10.40
N ALA A 123 20.62 -13.17 -10.23
CA ALA A 123 20.32 -12.22 -9.15
C ALA A 123 18.93 -11.60 -9.29
N CYS A 124 18.53 -11.24 -10.51
CA CYS A 124 17.22 -10.66 -10.77
C CYS A 124 16.09 -11.70 -10.71
N THR A 125 16.34 -12.95 -11.12
CA THR A 125 15.38 -14.05 -10.91
C THR A 125 15.15 -14.32 -9.42
N ARG A 126 16.21 -14.26 -8.61
CA ARG A 126 16.10 -14.38 -7.15
C ARG A 126 15.23 -13.27 -6.54
N LEU A 127 15.42 -12.01 -6.95
CA LEU A 127 14.55 -10.91 -6.54
C LEU A 127 13.09 -11.19 -6.95
N GLN A 128 12.85 -11.66 -8.17
CA GLN A 128 11.51 -11.95 -8.67
C GLN A 128 10.83 -13.08 -7.88
N SER A 129 11.60 -14.05 -7.38
CA SER A 129 11.07 -15.12 -6.52
C SER A 129 10.55 -14.59 -5.18
N TYR A 130 11.22 -13.59 -4.58
CA TYR A 130 10.75 -12.94 -3.35
C TYR A 130 9.52 -12.04 -3.56
N LEU A 131 9.31 -11.53 -4.77
CA LEU A 131 8.16 -10.67 -5.09
C LEU A 131 6.89 -11.46 -5.45
N ARG A 132 7.01 -12.75 -5.77
CA ARG A 132 5.87 -13.64 -6.07
C ARG A 132 5.33 -14.39 -4.85
N GLN A 133 6.07 -14.42 -3.75
CA GLN A 133 5.66 -15.03 -2.48
C GLN A 133 4.81 -14.07 -1.64
#